data_AF-A0A4C1UZW9-F1
#
_entry.id   AF-A0A4C1UZW9-F1
#
_cell.length_a   1.000
_cell.length_b   1.000
_cell.length_c   1.000
_cell.angle_alpha   90.00
_cell.angle_beta   90.00
_cell.angle_gamma   90.00
#
_symmetry.space_group_name_H-M   'P 1'
#
loop_
_entity.id
_entity.type
_entity.pdbx_description
1 polymer ?
#
loop_
_entity_poly.entity_id
_entity_poly.type
_entity_poly.pdbx_seq_one_letter_code
_entity_poly.pdbx_strand_id
1 'polypeptide(L)'
;MKWMTSYQLKFLIQSLIPVYDIVTTQMVHGPCGALNPLSPCMADGKCTKRYPRPLVAETVTGNDGYPVYRRRSKEDNGRTIKVKVQNQEIEIGNEFIVPYCPLLSRIFETHANVESCHSAKSIKYLCKYVTKGSDMAVFGIASENANDEISNFQMGRYVSTNEALWRLLSFQIHERYPTVVHLAVHLENGQRVYFTEANAAQRAERPPSTTLTSFFAMCEADPFAATLMYVEMPKYYTWNQSTKKFQRRKQGTPVPDWPQVFSTDALGRMYTVHPRNDECFICDCSKQVYETLMQAVDNNTGGLFFLDAPGGTGKTFVISLILATIRSRCDIALALASSGIAATLLDGGRTAFCA
;
A
#
# COMPACT_ATOMS: atom_id res chain seq x y z
N MET A 1 13.74 49.68 17.97
CA MET A 1 13.66 48.46 18.80
C MET A 1 13.74 47.29 17.82
N LYS A 2 14.87 46.59 17.66
CA LYS A 2 15.30 45.42 18.47
C LYS A 2 14.07 44.55 18.73
N TRP A 3 13.90 43.38 18.09
CA TRP A 3 14.67 42.16 18.29
C TRP A 3 14.64 41.25 17.05
N MET A 4 15.78 41.07 16.38
CA MET A 4 15.95 39.99 15.39
C MET A 4 17.43 39.59 15.29
N THR A 5 18.10 39.47 16.44
CA THR A 5 19.50 39.06 16.54
C THR A 5 19.66 38.10 17.72
N SER A 6 20.02 36.85 17.43
CA SER A 6 20.89 35.94 18.24
C SER A 6 20.59 34.44 18.00
N TYR A 7 19.36 34.05 17.64
CA TYR A 7 18.99 32.62 17.60
C TYR A 7 19.28 31.89 16.27
N GLN A 8 19.36 32.59 15.13
CA GLN A 8 19.61 31.96 13.82
C GLN A 8 21.10 31.77 13.51
N LEU A 9 22.00 32.54 14.13
CA LEU A 9 23.45 32.40 13.91
C LEU A 9 24.12 31.34 14.82
N LYS A 10 23.45 30.88 15.88
CA LYS A 10 24.00 29.85 16.79
C LYS A 10 24.00 28.43 16.20
N PHE A 11 23.28 28.19 15.11
CA PHE A 11 23.29 26.88 14.43
C PHE A 11 24.50 26.67 13.49
N LEU A 12 25.32 27.70 13.25
CA LEU A 12 26.34 27.68 12.19
C LEU A 12 27.79 27.66 12.66
N ILE A 13 28.03 27.45 13.97
CA ILE A 13 29.37 27.18 14.51
C ILE A 13 29.28 26.06 15.56
N GLN A 14 28.61 24.96 15.22
CA GLN A 14 28.99 23.68 15.81
C GLN A 14 30.32 23.33 15.14
N SER A 15 31.39 23.13 15.90
CA SER A 15 32.66 22.59 15.41
C SER A 15 32.36 21.42 14.48
N LEU A 16 32.53 21.60 13.16
CA LEU A 16 32.09 20.66 12.15
C LEU A 16 32.82 19.34 12.36
N ILE A 17 32.18 18.39 13.03
CA ILE A 17 32.71 17.04 13.20
C ILE A 17 32.99 16.51 11.79
N PRO A 18 34.23 16.09 11.49
CA PRO A 18 34.55 15.47 10.22
C PRO A 18 33.57 14.33 9.93
N VAL A 19 33.04 14.28 8.71
CA VAL A 19 32.14 13.18 8.28
C VAL A 19 32.81 11.82 8.48
N TYR A 20 34.14 11.77 8.36
CA TYR A 20 34.93 10.59 8.66
C TYR A 20 34.64 10.07 10.07
N ASP A 21 34.69 10.92 11.10
CA ASP A 21 34.51 10.50 12.49
C ASP A 21 33.09 9.95 12.72
N ILE A 22 32.08 10.63 12.17
CA ILE A 22 30.66 10.17 12.21
C ILE A 22 30.52 8.80 11.51
N VAL A 23 31.14 8.65 10.35
CA VAL A 23 31.08 7.40 9.57
C VAL A 23 31.73 6.25 10.32
N THR A 24 32.91 6.46 10.88
CA THR A 24 33.66 5.41 11.59
C THR A 24 33.04 5.00 12.93
N THR A 25 32.21 5.85 13.51
CA THR A 25 31.54 5.57 14.80
C THR A 25 30.14 4.98 14.61
N GLN A 26 29.39 5.42 13.59
CA GLN A 26 27.96 5.10 13.46
C GLN A 26 27.60 4.30 12.19
N MET A 27 28.43 4.36 11.14
CA MET A 27 28.09 3.79 9.82
C MET A 27 28.91 2.55 9.48
N VAL A 28 29.58 1.96 10.45
CA VAL A 28 30.40 0.77 10.24
C VAL A 28 29.55 -0.47 10.52
N HIS A 29 29.34 -1.30 9.50
CA HIS A 29 28.92 -2.67 9.75
C HIS A 29 30.08 -3.43 10.36
N GLY A 30 29.87 -4.05 11.52
CA GLY A 30 30.91 -4.83 12.19
C GLY A 30 31.47 -5.93 11.27
N PRO A 31 32.76 -6.32 11.44
CA PRO A 31 33.34 -7.42 10.69
C PRO A 31 32.43 -8.65 10.74
N CYS A 32 32.19 -9.27 9.60
CA CYS A 32 31.34 -10.45 9.45
C CYS A 32 31.82 -11.29 8.25
N GLY A 33 31.16 -12.42 8.00
CA GLY A 33 31.56 -13.33 6.93
C GLY A 33 32.87 -14.01 7.27
N ALA A 34 33.80 -14.05 6.32
CA ALA A 34 35.11 -14.67 6.52
C ALA A 34 35.93 -13.99 7.64
N LEU A 35 35.73 -12.69 7.88
CA LEU A 35 36.45 -11.93 8.90
C LEU A 35 35.95 -12.23 10.32
N ASN A 36 34.66 -12.56 10.47
CA ASN A 36 34.10 -12.99 11.75
C ASN A 36 32.81 -13.81 11.53
N PRO A 37 32.93 -15.15 11.49
CA PRO A 37 31.79 -16.04 11.29
C PRO A 37 30.80 -16.04 12.46
N LEU A 38 31.22 -15.62 13.65
CA LEU A 38 30.42 -15.60 14.88
C LEU A 38 29.60 -14.31 15.05
N SER A 39 29.66 -13.40 14.07
CA SER A 39 28.90 -12.14 14.15
C SER A 39 27.39 -12.39 14.19
N PRO A 40 26.61 -11.63 15.00
CA PRO A 40 25.16 -11.83 15.14
C PRO A 40 24.37 -11.69 13.84
N CYS A 41 24.94 -11.02 12.83
CA CYS A 41 24.32 -10.86 11.52
C CYS A 41 24.45 -12.09 10.62
N MET A 42 25.22 -13.10 11.01
CA MET A 42 25.47 -14.31 10.23
C MET A 42 24.34 -15.32 10.38
N ALA A 43 23.86 -15.85 9.24
CA ALA A 43 22.94 -16.98 9.16
C ALA A 43 23.31 -17.83 7.93
N ASP A 44 23.31 -19.15 8.05
CA ASP A 44 23.64 -20.09 6.96
C ASP A 44 24.99 -19.77 6.26
N GLY A 45 25.99 -19.38 7.05
CA GLY A 45 27.33 -19.01 6.54
C GLY A 45 27.39 -17.70 5.75
N LYS A 46 26.29 -16.92 5.69
CA LYS A 46 26.22 -15.63 4.99
C LYS A 46 25.74 -14.51 5.91
N CYS A 47 26.19 -13.30 5.66
CA CYS A 47 25.63 -12.14 6.36
C CYS A 47 24.21 -11.87 5.87
N THR A 48 23.23 -11.87 6.78
CA THR A 48 21.82 -11.53 6.50
C THR A 48 21.65 -10.12 5.93
N LYS A 49 22.59 -9.23 6.23
CA LYS A 49 22.65 -7.85 5.71
C LYS A 49 23.52 -7.72 4.45
N ARG A 50 23.97 -8.84 3.88
CA ARG A 50 24.75 -8.95 2.63
C ARG A 50 26.08 -8.17 2.66
N TYR A 51 26.79 -8.24 3.78
CA TYR A 51 28.15 -7.71 3.90
C TYR A 51 29.21 -8.82 3.78
N PRO A 52 30.43 -8.52 3.28
CA PRO A 52 30.85 -7.23 2.70
C PRO A 52 30.11 -6.88 1.40
N ARG A 53 29.90 -5.58 1.15
CA ARG A 53 29.27 -5.10 -0.09
C ARG A 53 30.29 -5.10 -1.25
N PRO A 54 29.86 -5.35 -2.49
CA PRO A 54 30.76 -5.31 -3.64
C PRO A 54 31.32 -3.90 -3.85
N LEU A 55 32.61 -3.84 -4.20
CA LEU A 55 33.26 -2.62 -4.67
C LEU A 55 32.87 -2.42 -6.14
N VAL A 56 32.13 -1.35 -6.42
CA VAL A 56 31.71 -0.99 -7.78
C VAL A 56 32.12 0.44 -8.08
N ALA A 57 32.59 0.68 -9.31
CA ALA A 57 33.13 1.97 -9.75
C ALA A 57 32.06 3.06 -9.91
N GLU A 58 30.81 2.67 -10.17
CA GLU A 58 29.66 3.58 -10.32
C GLU A 58 28.43 2.99 -9.64
N THR A 59 27.50 3.86 -9.23
CA THR A 59 26.22 3.42 -8.66
C THR A 59 25.34 2.88 -9.77
N VAL A 60 24.97 1.61 -9.68
CA VAL A 60 24.15 0.91 -10.69
C VAL A 60 22.84 0.43 -10.07
N THR A 61 21.81 0.28 -10.88
CA THR A 61 20.56 -0.36 -10.44
C THR A 61 20.77 -1.86 -10.32
N GLY A 62 20.54 -2.41 -9.12
CA GLY A 62 20.62 -3.84 -8.88
C GLY A 62 19.41 -4.61 -9.43
N ASN A 63 19.59 -5.92 -9.60
CA ASN A 63 18.56 -6.84 -10.14
C ASN A 63 17.28 -6.88 -9.29
N ASP A 64 17.33 -6.51 -8.02
CA ASP A 64 16.19 -6.50 -7.10
C ASP A 64 15.48 -5.14 -7.00
N GLY A 65 15.89 -4.17 -7.84
CA GLY A 65 15.36 -2.80 -7.90
C GLY A 65 16.01 -1.82 -6.92
N TYR A 66 16.96 -2.27 -6.11
CA TYR A 66 17.72 -1.42 -5.19
C TYR A 66 19.06 -0.99 -5.80
N PRO A 67 19.55 0.23 -5.50
CA PRO A 67 20.84 0.69 -6.00
C PRO A 67 21.99 -0.10 -5.36
N VAL A 68 22.94 -0.52 -6.19
CA VAL A 68 24.27 -0.96 -5.75
C VAL A 68 25.18 0.26 -5.81
N TYR A 69 25.41 0.86 -4.65
CA TYR A 69 26.18 2.10 -4.54
C TYR A 69 27.64 1.94 -4.93
N ARG A 70 28.19 2.96 -5.60
CA ARG A 70 29.65 3.11 -5.78
C ARG A 70 30.36 2.95 -4.45
N ARG A 71 31.37 2.07 -4.40
CA ARG A 71 32.26 1.87 -3.25
C ARG A 71 33.68 1.78 -3.76
N ARG A 72 34.51 2.75 -3.34
CA ARG A 72 35.90 2.86 -3.80
C ARG A 72 36.77 1.84 -3.09
N SER A 73 37.57 1.11 -3.86
CA SER A 73 38.62 0.22 -3.35
C SER A 73 39.82 1.02 -2.84
N LYS A 74 40.80 0.38 -2.19
CA LYS A 74 42.05 1.06 -1.78
C LYS A 74 42.79 1.68 -2.97
N GLU A 75 42.75 1.01 -4.12
CA GLU A 75 43.38 1.44 -5.37
C GLU A 75 42.64 2.64 -6.01
N ASP A 76 41.33 2.81 -5.72
CA ASP A 76 40.51 3.97 -6.12
C ASP A 76 40.39 5.00 -4.97
N ASN A 77 41.46 5.25 -4.21
CA ASN A 77 41.47 6.19 -3.08
C ASN A 77 40.40 5.91 -1.99
N GLY A 78 40.01 4.66 -1.83
CA GLY A 78 39.17 4.19 -0.73
C GLY A 78 39.93 4.24 0.59
N ARG A 79 39.19 4.36 1.70
CA ARG A 79 39.75 4.41 3.05
C ARG A 79 39.53 3.07 3.75
N THR A 80 40.40 2.77 4.71
CA THR A 80 40.23 1.67 5.65
C THR A 80 40.31 2.14 7.07
N ILE A 81 39.70 1.34 7.95
CA ILE A 81 39.69 1.55 9.39
C ILE A 81 40.03 0.25 10.09
N LYS A 82 40.67 0.35 11.25
CA LYS A 82 40.92 -0.78 12.13
C LYS A 82 39.81 -0.83 13.17
N VAL A 83 39.09 -1.95 13.23
CA VAL A 83 38.03 -2.20 14.20
C VAL A 83 38.47 -3.32 15.14
N LYS A 84 38.32 -3.10 16.45
CA LYS A 84 38.60 -4.13 17.46
C LYS A 84 37.40 -5.05 17.63
N VAL A 85 37.61 -6.35 17.42
CA VAL A 85 36.63 -7.40 17.66
C VAL A 85 37.31 -8.51 18.44
N GLN A 86 36.74 -8.89 19.60
CA GLN A 86 37.25 -10.00 20.43
C GLN A 86 38.78 -9.93 20.70
N ASN A 87 39.30 -8.75 21.06
CA ASN A 87 40.73 -8.47 21.29
C ASN A 87 41.65 -8.61 20.06
N GLN A 88 41.11 -8.73 18.85
CA GLN A 88 41.87 -8.67 17.61
C GLN A 88 41.54 -7.37 16.84
N GLU A 89 42.56 -6.73 16.28
CA GLU A 89 42.36 -5.62 15.35
C GLU A 89 42.18 -6.15 13.93
N ILE A 90 41.02 -5.90 13.35
CA ILE A 90 40.68 -6.28 11.98
C ILE A 90 40.61 -5.01 11.15
N GLU A 91 41.35 -4.97 10.04
CA GLU A 91 41.25 -3.88 9.07
C GLU A 91 40.07 -4.13 8.11
N ILE A 92 39.16 -3.17 8.00
CA ILE A 92 38.02 -3.20 7.08
C ILE A 92 38.03 -1.98 6.18
N GLY A 93 37.50 -2.15 4.97
CA GLY A 93 37.37 -1.09 3.99
C GLY A 93 35.94 -0.61 3.77
N ASN A 94 35.78 0.14 2.68
CA ASN A 94 34.52 0.71 2.26
C ASN A 94 33.43 -0.35 1.98
N GLU A 95 33.76 -1.63 1.86
CA GLU A 95 32.77 -2.70 1.71
C GLU A 95 31.85 -2.83 2.94
N PHE A 96 32.33 -2.39 4.11
CA PHE A 96 31.64 -2.50 5.39
C PHE A 96 30.88 -1.23 5.80
N ILE A 97 30.96 -0.17 5.00
CA ILE A 97 30.28 1.10 5.34
C ILE A 97 28.80 1.03 4.96
N VAL A 98 27.91 1.40 5.88
CA VAL A 98 26.47 1.54 5.64
C VAL A 98 26.23 2.80 4.80
N PRO A 99 25.36 2.77 3.76
CA PRO A 99 25.03 3.97 3.00
C PRO A 99 24.57 5.12 3.89
N TYR A 100 25.00 6.34 3.57
CA TYR A 100 24.68 7.53 4.34
C TYR A 100 24.68 8.78 3.44
N CYS A 101 23.95 9.81 3.87
CA CYS A 101 23.99 11.15 3.30
C CYS A 101 24.97 12.00 4.13
N PRO A 102 26.11 12.44 3.57
CA PRO A 102 27.11 13.22 4.31
C PRO A 102 26.56 14.49 4.94
N LEU A 103 25.61 15.15 4.27
CA LEU A 103 25.00 16.40 4.73
C LEU A 103 24.12 16.15 5.96
N LEU A 104 23.15 15.24 5.85
CA LEU A 104 22.21 14.96 6.94
C LEU A 104 22.91 14.32 8.14
N SER A 105 23.86 13.40 7.89
CA SER A 105 24.60 12.77 8.97
C SER A 105 25.44 13.79 9.75
N ARG A 106 25.94 14.84 9.07
CA ARG A 106 26.68 15.92 9.72
C ARG A 106 25.77 16.90 10.47
N ILE A 107 24.60 17.23 9.92
CA ILE A 107 23.66 18.17 10.54
C ILE A 107 23.07 17.59 11.83
N PHE A 108 22.76 16.30 11.83
CA PHE A 108 22.04 15.65 12.93
C PHE A 108 22.90 14.69 13.76
N GLU A 109 24.20 14.57 13.44
CA GLU A 109 25.16 13.67 14.12
C GLU A 109 24.62 12.23 14.27
N THR A 110 23.91 11.74 13.25
CA THR A 110 23.17 10.46 13.28
C THR A 110 23.27 9.71 11.96
N HIS A 111 22.84 8.44 11.95
CA HIS A 111 22.68 7.67 10.71
C HIS A 111 21.48 8.14 9.92
N ALA A 112 21.77 8.88 8.84
CA ALA A 112 20.78 9.30 7.86
C ALA A 112 21.23 8.87 6.47
N ASN A 113 20.35 8.18 5.74
CA ASN A 113 20.53 7.84 4.33
C ASN A 113 19.37 8.40 3.51
N VAL A 114 19.65 8.82 2.27
CA VAL A 114 18.61 9.27 1.33
C VAL A 114 18.65 8.35 0.12
N GLU A 115 17.53 7.70 -0.15
CA GLU A 115 17.38 6.82 -1.30
C GLU A 115 16.36 7.40 -2.26
N SER A 116 16.73 7.45 -3.54
CA SER A 116 15.81 7.86 -4.60
C SER A 116 15.07 6.64 -5.14
N CYS A 117 13.76 6.60 -4.86
CA CYS A 117 12.91 5.46 -5.15
C CYS A 117 12.18 5.63 -6.49
N HIS A 118 12.63 4.94 -7.53
CA HIS A 118 11.98 4.97 -8.85
C HIS A 118 11.27 3.65 -9.20
N SER A 119 11.53 2.56 -8.47
CA SER A 119 10.91 1.26 -8.74
C SER A 119 9.55 1.12 -8.03
N ALA A 120 8.60 0.44 -8.68
CA ALA A 120 7.29 0.13 -8.08
C ALA A 120 7.41 -0.65 -6.76
N LYS A 121 8.46 -1.48 -6.63
CA LYS A 121 8.77 -2.23 -5.41
C LYS A 121 9.21 -1.31 -4.27
N SER A 122 10.05 -0.31 -4.56
CA SER A 122 10.51 0.69 -3.59
C SER A 122 9.38 1.63 -3.16
N ILE A 123 8.50 2.04 -4.08
CA ILE A 123 7.32 2.85 -3.77
C ILE A 123 6.33 2.05 -2.90
N LYS A 124 6.06 0.79 -3.25
CA LYS A 124 5.23 -0.11 -2.43
C LYS A 124 5.82 -0.26 -1.03
N TYR A 125 7.14 -0.34 -0.91
CA TYR A 125 7.83 -0.39 0.37
C TYR A 125 7.65 0.91 1.16
N LEU A 126 7.86 2.07 0.56
CA LEU A 126 7.63 3.36 1.23
C LEU A 126 6.19 3.49 1.76
N CYS A 127 5.21 3.23 0.89
CA CYS A 127 3.81 3.23 1.30
C CYS A 127 3.55 2.23 2.43
N LYS A 128 4.10 1.00 2.33
CA LYS A 128 3.98 -0.01 3.38
C LYS A 128 4.45 0.52 4.73
N TYR A 129 5.57 1.27 4.80
CA TYR A 129 6.13 1.72 6.08
C TYR A 129 5.43 2.95 6.65
N VAL A 130 4.97 3.86 5.79
CA VAL A 130 4.12 4.99 6.22
C VAL A 130 2.76 4.50 6.71
N THR A 131 2.19 3.49 6.05
CA THR A 131 0.87 2.94 6.38
C THR A 131 0.94 1.67 7.24
N LYS A 132 2.13 1.24 7.68
CA LYS A 132 2.26 0.00 8.49
C LYS A 132 1.58 0.13 9.84
N GLY A 133 1.36 1.37 10.29
CA GLY A 133 1.00 1.68 11.67
C GLY A 133 2.16 1.41 12.64
N SER A 134 2.04 1.90 13.86
CA SER A 134 2.92 1.49 14.96
C SER A 134 2.66 0.03 15.28
N ASP A 135 3.71 -0.78 15.44
CA ASP A 135 3.56 -2.16 15.89
C ASP A 135 3.00 -2.15 17.34
N MET A 136 1.81 -2.72 17.56
CA MET A 136 1.24 -2.92 18.90
C MET A 136 1.41 -4.39 19.28
N ALA A 137 2.29 -4.68 20.24
CA ALA A 137 2.40 -5.99 20.85
C ALA A 137 1.72 -5.94 22.22
N VAL A 138 0.64 -6.70 22.39
CA VAL A 138 -0.04 -6.88 23.68
C VAL A 138 0.26 -8.29 24.17
N PHE A 139 0.81 -8.40 25.38
CA PHE A 139 0.98 -9.68 26.08
C PHE A 139 0.01 -9.72 27.26
N GLY A 140 -0.82 -10.76 27.31
CA GLY A 140 -1.74 -11.03 28.41
C GLY A 140 -1.55 -12.46 28.90
N ILE A 141 -1.37 -12.64 30.20
CA ILE A 141 -1.39 -13.97 30.83
C ILE A 141 -2.86 -14.24 31.19
N ALA A 142 -3.50 -15.15 30.46
CA ALA A 142 -4.89 -15.54 30.69
C ALA A 142 -5.00 -17.06 30.87
N SER A 143 -6.00 -17.51 31.65
CA SER A 143 -6.39 -18.92 31.72
C SER A 143 -6.97 -19.38 30.39
N GLU A 144 -6.87 -20.68 30.07
CA GLU A 144 -7.10 -21.27 28.72
C GLU A 144 -8.47 -21.01 28.06
N ASN A 145 -9.42 -20.28 28.66
CA ASN A 145 -10.75 -20.03 28.07
C ASN A 145 -11.36 -18.64 28.37
N ALA A 146 -10.57 -17.62 28.71
CA ALA A 146 -11.08 -16.27 28.97
C ALA A 146 -11.06 -15.39 27.70
N ASN A 147 -12.03 -15.55 26.80
CA ASN A 147 -12.23 -14.63 25.67
C ASN A 147 -12.97 -13.36 26.13
N ASP A 148 -12.23 -12.32 26.51
CA ASP A 148 -12.79 -11.00 26.83
C ASP A 148 -12.97 -10.15 25.56
N GLU A 149 -14.16 -10.24 24.98
CA GLU A 149 -14.55 -9.48 23.79
C GLU A 149 -14.50 -7.94 24.00
N ILE A 150 -14.79 -7.46 25.22
CA ILE A 150 -14.84 -6.02 25.52
C ILE A 150 -13.43 -5.42 25.46
N SER A 151 -12.48 -6.08 26.12
CA SER A 151 -11.07 -5.68 26.06
C SER A 151 -10.52 -5.79 24.64
N ASN A 152 -10.86 -6.85 23.91
CA ASN A 152 -10.46 -7.02 22.50
C ASN A 152 -11.03 -5.93 21.59
N PHE A 153 -12.29 -5.53 21.79
CA PHE A 153 -12.93 -4.45 21.05
C PHE A 153 -12.28 -3.09 21.32
N GLN A 154 -11.89 -2.82 22.56
CA GLN A 154 -11.15 -1.61 22.93
C GLN A 154 -9.75 -1.60 22.34
N MET A 155 -9.04 -2.74 22.36
CA MET A 155 -7.71 -2.89 21.75
C MET A 155 -7.74 -2.73 20.22
N GLY A 156 -8.80 -3.22 19.55
CA GLY A 156 -8.99 -3.05 18.10
C GLY A 156 -9.19 -1.60 17.65
N ARG A 157 -9.39 -0.66 18.58
CA ARG A 157 -9.51 0.79 18.31
C ARG A 157 -8.22 1.56 18.55
N TYR A 158 -7.09 0.88 18.77
CA TYR A 158 -5.79 1.52 18.88
C TYR A 158 -5.49 2.42 17.66
N VAL A 159 -5.05 3.65 17.94
CA VAL A 159 -4.63 4.62 16.94
C VAL A 159 -3.14 4.88 17.15
N SER A 160 -2.35 4.73 16.09
CA SER A 160 -0.91 5.00 16.14
C SER A 160 -0.61 6.46 16.49
N THR A 161 0.55 6.76 17.09
CA THR A 161 0.92 8.13 17.46
C THR A 161 0.87 9.10 16.27
N ASN A 162 1.28 8.63 15.09
CA ASN A 162 1.23 9.42 13.86
C ASN A 162 -0.21 9.73 13.43
N GLU A 163 -1.09 8.72 13.47
CA GLU A 163 -2.51 8.90 13.13
C GLU A 163 -3.26 9.75 14.16
N ALA A 164 -2.91 9.64 15.44
CA ALA A 164 -3.46 10.45 16.53
C ALA A 164 -3.06 11.93 16.37
N LEU A 165 -1.79 12.21 16.06
CA LEU A 165 -1.30 13.56 15.80
C LEU A 165 -1.98 14.17 14.56
N TRP A 166 -2.12 13.37 13.49
CA TRP A 166 -2.81 13.79 12.26
C TRP A 166 -4.27 14.16 12.51
N ARG A 167 -4.97 13.38 13.35
CA ARG A 167 -6.35 13.65 13.78
C ARG A 167 -6.44 14.88 14.69
N LEU A 168 -5.54 15.01 15.66
CA LEU A 168 -5.48 16.17 16.58
C LEU A 168 -5.25 17.48 15.82
N LEU A 169 -4.37 17.47 14.83
CA LEU A 169 -4.08 18.62 13.98
C LEU A 169 -5.14 18.85 12.89
N SER A 170 -6.20 18.03 12.85
CA SER A 170 -7.28 18.08 11.86
C SER A 170 -6.79 18.09 10.41
N PHE A 171 -5.66 17.43 10.14
CA PHE A 171 -5.17 17.27 8.78
C PHE A 171 -6.06 16.28 8.03
N GLN A 172 -6.27 16.53 6.73
CA GLN A 172 -6.94 15.58 5.86
C GLN A 172 -6.15 14.26 5.86
N ILE A 173 -6.77 13.20 6.37
CA ILE A 173 -6.15 11.86 6.51
C ILE A 173 -6.00 11.19 5.13
N HIS A 174 -6.80 11.63 4.16
CA HIS A 174 -6.76 11.16 2.78
C HIS A 174 -7.17 12.31 1.86
N GLU A 175 -6.30 12.67 0.94
CA GLU A 175 -6.66 13.47 -0.22
C GLU A 175 -6.62 12.53 -1.42
N ARG A 176 -7.77 12.28 -2.04
CA ARG A 176 -7.88 11.46 -3.25
C ARG A 176 -8.16 12.39 -4.41
N TYR A 177 -7.11 12.69 -5.16
CA TYR A 177 -7.20 13.39 -6.44
C TYR A 177 -6.93 12.40 -7.58
N PRO A 178 -7.85 12.24 -8.55
CA PRO A 178 -9.19 12.83 -8.59
C PRO A 178 -10.16 12.15 -7.60
N THR A 179 -11.28 12.83 -7.31
CA THR A 179 -12.36 12.25 -6.48
C THR A 179 -12.95 11.02 -7.17
N VAL A 180 -13.07 9.90 -6.44
CA VAL A 180 -13.66 8.65 -6.96
C VAL A 180 -15.03 8.41 -6.32
N VAL A 181 -16.07 8.31 -7.13
CA VAL A 181 -17.46 8.07 -6.69
C VAL A 181 -17.84 6.61 -6.96
N HIS A 182 -18.36 5.95 -5.93
CA HIS A 182 -18.81 4.57 -6.03
C HIS A 182 -20.20 4.51 -6.68
N LEU A 183 -20.28 3.77 -7.79
CA LEU A 183 -21.49 3.55 -8.55
C LEU A 183 -22.04 2.16 -8.26
N ALA A 184 -23.32 2.09 -7.91
CA ALA A 184 -23.99 0.86 -7.55
C ALA A 184 -24.31 0.07 -8.82
N VAL A 185 -24.18 -1.25 -8.76
CA VAL A 185 -24.61 -2.15 -9.84
C VAL A 185 -25.37 -3.30 -9.19
N HIS A 186 -26.58 -3.53 -9.66
CA HIS A 186 -27.45 -4.61 -9.19
C HIS A 186 -28.51 -4.91 -10.25
N LEU A 187 -29.11 -6.09 -10.16
CA LEU A 187 -30.28 -6.46 -10.97
C LEU A 187 -31.53 -5.67 -10.53
N GLU A 188 -32.59 -5.73 -11.33
CA GLU A 188 -33.90 -5.20 -10.96
C GLU A 188 -34.34 -5.80 -9.62
N ASN A 189 -34.71 -4.94 -8.67
CA ASN A 189 -35.06 -5.29 -7.28
C ASN A 189 -33.92 -5.96 -6.46
N GLY A 190 -32.71 -6.06 -7.01
CA GLY A 190 -31.52 -6.62 -6.35
C GLY A 190 -30.69 -5.61 -5.53
N GLN A 191 -31.21 -4.41 -5.28
CA GLN A 191 -30.49 -3.40 -4.51
C GLN A 191 -30.22 -3.85 -3.07
N ARG A 192 -29.01 -3.59 -2.58
CA ARG A 192 -28.69 -3.74 -1.16
C ARG A 192 -29.36 -2.63 -0.36
N VAL A 193 -30.27 -2.98 0.54
CA VAL A 193 -30.96 -2.06 1.44
C VAL A 193 -30.62 -2.41 2.89
N TYR A 194 -30.29 -1.38 3.67
CA TYR A 194 -30.15 -1.51 5.12
C TYR A 194 -31.48 -1.17 5.78
N PHE A 195 -31.91 -2.03 6.69
CA PHE A 195 -33.18 -1.90 7.40
C PHE A 195 -33.03 -2.25 8.88
N THR A 196 -34.00 -1.83 9.68
CA THR A 196 -34.23 -2.28 11.05
C THR A 196 -35.53 -3.08 11.08
N GLU A 197 -35.77 -3.87 12.12
CA GLU A 197 -37.03 -4.65 12.25
C GLU A 197 -38.27 -3.78 12.06
N ALA A 198 -38.25 -2.55 12.60
CA ALA A 198 -39.36 -1.61 12.49
C ALA A 198 -39.63 -1.07 11.07
N ASN A 199 -38.64 -1.07 10.16
CA ASN A 199 -38.78 -0.48 8.82
C ASN A 199 -38.59 -1.48 7.66
N ALA A 200 -38.38 -2.75 7.96
CA ALA A 200 -38.13 -3.80 6.98
C ALA A 200 -39.24 -3.89 5.92
N ALA A 201 -40.51 -3.93 6.34
CA ALA A 201 -41.66 -4.00 5.43
C ALA A 201 -41.74 -2.79 4.51
N GLN A 202 -41.61 -1.58 5.07
CA GLN A 202 -41.61 -0.33 4.29
C GLN A 202 -40.45 -0.27 3.29
N ARG A 203 -39.27 -0.75 3.67
CA ARG A 203 -38.07 -0.79 2.82
C ARG A 203 -38.18 -1.81 1.69
N ALA A 204 -38.89 -2.91 1.93
CA ALA A 204 -39.17 -3.92 0.90
C ALA A 204 -40.18 -3.40 -0.14
N GLU A 205 -41.23 -2.69 0.29
CA GLU A 205 -42.20 -2.08 -0.63
C GLU A 205 -41.64 -0.87 -1.38
N ARG A 206 -40.86 -0.02 -0.71
CA ARG A 206 -40.31 1.23 -1.26
C ARG A 206 -38.81 1.30 -1.01
N PRO A 207 -38.01 0.60 -1.82
CA PRO A 207 -36.57 0.61 -1.69
C PRO A 207 -36.02 2.02 -1.98
N PRO A 208 -34.97 2.46 -1.25
CA PRO A 208 -34.34 3.75 -1.50
C PRO A 208 -33.65 3.76 -2.87
N SER A 209 -33.70 4.91 -3.55
CA SER A 209 -33.00 5.10 -4.82
C SER A 209 -31.49 4.90 -4.66
N THR A 210 -30.91 4.12 -5.56
CA THR A 210 -29.47 3.92 -5.70
C THR A 210 -28.91 4.88 -6.75
N THR A 211 -27.58 4.95 -6.87
CA THR A 211 -26.96 5.69 -7.98
C THR A 211 -27.37 5.10 -9.33
N LEU A 212 -27.68 3.80 -9.44
CA LEU A 212 -28.11 3.17 -10.69
C LEU A 212 -29.54 3.56 -11.05
N THR A 213 -30.49 3.38 -10.12
CA THR A 213 -31.89 3.74 -10.38
C THR A 213 -32.05 5.24 -10.61
N SER A 214 -31.29 6.05 -9.87
CA SER A 214 -31.26 7.49 -10.11
C SER A 214 -30.63 7.86 -11.45
N PHE A 215 -29.69 7.07 -11.99
CA PHE A 215 -29.12 7.32 -13.30
C PHE A 215 -30.18 7.15 -14.38
N PHE A 216 -30.95 6.05 -14.36
CA PHE A 216 -32.04 5.85 -15.30
C PHE A 216 -33.10 6.97 -15.23
N ALA A 217 -33.52 7.34 -14.02
CA ALA A 217 -34.46 8.46 -13.83
C ALA A 217 -33.89 9.80 -14.34
N MET A 218 -32.57 10.00 -14.29
CA MET A 218 -31.93 11.19 -14.85
C MET A 218 -31.84 11.15 -16.37
N CYS A 219 -31.58 9.98 -16.97
CA CYS A 219 -31.61 9.83 -18.43
C CYS A 219 -33.00 10.13 -19.01
N GLU A 220 -34.07 9.83 -18.27
CA GLU A 220 -35.44 10.21 -18.65
C GLU A 220 -35.73 11.71 -18.49
N ALA A 221 -35.23 12.33 -17.41
CA ALA A 221 -35.55 13.71 -17.06
C ALA A 221 -34.63 14.77 -17.71
N ASP A 222 -33.38 14.41 -18.03
CA ASP A 222 -32.34 15.32 -18.48
C ASP A 222 -31.70 14.82 -19.79
N PRO A 223 -31.92 15.51 -20.93
CA PRO A 223 -31.35 15.12 -22.23
C PRO A 223 -29.83 14.98 -22.22
N PHE A 224 -29.12 15.75 -21.38
CA PHE A 224 -27.66 15.61 -21.27
C PHE A 224 -27.28 14.31 -20.58
N ALA A 225 -27.96 13.93 -19.50
CA ALA A 225 -27.68 12.67 -18.80
C ALA A 225 -27.91 11.45 -19.70
N ALA A 226 -28.87 11.50 -20.62
CA ALA A 226 -29.12 10.44 -21.61
C ALA A 226 -27.92 10.20 -22.56
N THR A 227 -27.04 11.19 -22.74
CA THR A 227 -25.84 11.07 -23.57
C THR A 227 -24.64 10.45 -22.86
N LEU A 228 -24.71 10.29 -21.54
CA LEU A 228 -23.58 9.86 -20.71
C LEU A 228 -23.58 8.36 -20.50
N MET A 229 -22.40 7.76 -20.44
CA MET A 229 -22.25 6.45 -19.83
C MET A 229 -22.37 6.56 -18.30
N TYR A 230 -22.84 5.50 -17.66
CA TYR A 230 -23.03 5.49 -16.20
C TYR A 230 -21.74 5.85 -15.42
N VAL A 231 -20.58 5.39 -15.89
CA VAL A 231 -19.25 5.69 -15.31
C VAL A 231 -18.85 7.16 -15.42
N GLU A 232 -19.41 7.89 -16.38
CA GLU A 232 -19.15 9.32 -16.62
C GLU A 232 -20.07 10.21 -15.80
N MET A 233 -21.16 9.66 -15.25
CA MET A 233 -22.14 10.42 -14.47
C MET A 233 -21.49 11.28 -13.37
N PRO A 234 -20.52 10.77 -12.56
CA PRO A 234 -19.88 11.58 -11.52
C PRO A 234 -19.07 12.78 -12.01
N LYS A 235 -18.66 12.77 -13.29
CA LYS A 235 -17.92 13.87 -13.91
C LYS A 235 -18.77 15.13 -14.05
N TYR A 236 -20.07 14.97 -14.26
CA TYR A 236 -21.02 16.07 -14.53
C TYR A 236 -22.09 16.25 -13.44
N TYR A 237 -22.38 15.18 -12.70
CA TYR A 237 -23.39 15.16 -11.65
C TYR A 237 -22.77 14.77 -10.31
N THR A 238 -23.32 15.33 -9.24
CA THR A 238 -22.97 15.00 -7.85
C THR A 238 -24.11 14.21 -7.22
N TRP A 239 -23.76 13.16 -6.47
CA TRP A 239 -24.73 12.38 -5.72
C TRP A 239 -25.13 13.10 -4.43
N ASN A 240 -26.41 13.43 -4.29
CA ASN A 240 -26.95 14.00 -3.06
C ASN A 240 -27.41 12.88 -2.13
N GLN A 241 -26.70 12.69 -1.01
CA GLN A 241 -26.93 11.58 -0.11
C GLN A 241 -28.25 11.68 0.68
N SER A 242 -28.74 12.90 0.91
CA SER A 242 -29.99 13.17 1.62
C SER A 242 -31.21 12.94 0.73
N THR A 243 -31.17 13.41 -0.52
CA THR A 243 -32.29 13.26 -1.47
C THR A 243 -32.22 11.97 -2.28
N LYS A 244 -31.08 11.26 -2.26
CA LYS A 244 -30.82 10.05 -3.05
C LYS A 244 -31.01 10.26 -4.55
N LYS A 245 -30.55 11.41 -5.05
CA LYS A 245 -30.64 11.79 -6.46
C LYS A 245 -29.34 12.40 -6.93
N PHE A 246 -29.04 12.20 -8.21
CA PHE A 246 -28.02 12.98 -8.90
C PHE A 246 -28.50 14.42 -9.12
N GLN A 247 -27.58 15.37 -8.97
CA GLN A 247 -27.79 16.80 -9.24
C GLN A 247 -26.66 17.31 -10.11
N ARG A 248 -26.97 18.19 -11.07
CA ARG A 248 -25.94 18.83 -11.91
C ARG A 248 -24.90 19.52 -11.03
N ARG A 249 -23.63 19.40 -11.41
CA ARG A 249 -22.57 20.17 -10.77
C ARG A 249 -22.78 21.66 -11.03
N LYS A 250 -22.54 22.48 -10.02
CA LYS A 250 -22.66 23.94 -10.08
C LYS A 250 -21.31 24.63 -10.36
N GLN A 251 -20.21 23.87 -10.34
CA GLN A 251 -18.84 24.34 -10.45
C GLN A 251 -18.04 23.34 -11.30
N GLY A 252 -17.03 23.85 -12.02
CA GLY A 252 -16.17 23.06 -12.90
C GLY A 252 -15.93 23.75 -14.24
N THR A 253 -15.43 23.00 -15.21
CA THR A 253 -15.22 23.48 -16.58
C THR A 253 -16.55 23.41 -17.34
N PRO A 254 -17.07 24.53 -17.89
CA PRO A 254 -18.28 24.53 -18.69
C PRO A 254 -18.17 23.56 -19.87
N VAL A 255 -19.23 22.79 -20.11
CA VAL A 255 -19.28 21.88 -21.25
C VAL A 255 -19.73 22.64 -22.49
N PRO A 256 -19.01 22.54 -23.63
CA PRO A 256 -19.46 23.12 -24.89
C PRO A 256 -20.87 22.64 -25.25
N ASP A 257 -21.68 23.51 -25.85
CA ASP A 257 -23.04 23.23 -26.35
C ASP A 257 -24.10 22.90 -25.28
N TRP A 258 -23.73 22.81 -24.00
CA TRP A 258 -24.65 22.50 -22.90
C TRP A 258 -24.65 23.61 -21.83
N PRO A 259 -25.59 24.57 -21.91
CA PRO A 259 -25.66 25.65 -20.93
C PRO A 259 -25.96 25.09 -19.52
N GLN A 260 -25.26 25.64 -18.52
CA GLN A 260 -25.36 25.25 -17.11
C GLN A 260 -24.93 23.80 -16.80
N VAL A 261 -24.13 23.19 -17.68
CA VAL A 261 -23.47 21.91 -17.41
C VAL A 261 -21.98 22.15 -17.18
N PHE A 262 -21.48 21.62 -16.06
CA PHE A 262 -20.10 21.74 -15.66
C PHE A 262 -19.48 20.36 -15.47
N SER A 263 -18.24 20.21 -15.91
CA SER A 263 -17.46 18.99 -15.77
C SER A 263 -16.35 19.16 -14.74
N THR A 264 -16.03 18.10 -14.01
CA THR A 264 -14.87 18.04 -13.10
C THR A 264 -13.99 16.84 -13.42
N ASP A 265 -12.97 16.62 -12.60
CA ASP A 265 -12.05 15.47 -12.65
C ASP A 265 -12.61 14.19 -12.01
N ALA A 266 -13.83 14.23 -11.46
CA ALA A 266 -14.40 13.15 -10.69
C ALA A 266 -14.64 11.89 -11.54
N LEU A 267 -14.22 10.73 -11.03
CA LEU A 267 -14.30 9.45 -11.70
C LEU A 267 -15.36 8.56 -11.08
N GLY A 268 -16.23 7.98 -11.90
CA GLY A 268 -17.11 6.90 -11.49
C GLY A 268 -16.38 5.57 -11.47
N ARG A 269 -16.47 4.85 -10.35
CA ARG A 269 -16.05 3.44 -10.27
C ARG A 269 -17.23 2.56 -9.94
N MET A 270 -17.52 1.64 -10.87
CA MET A 270 -18.38 0.50 -10.62
C MET A 270 -17.51 -0.55 -9.91
N TYR A 271 -17.91 -0.93 -8.69
CA TYR A 271 -17.26 -2.04 -7.99
C TYR A 271 -18.02 -3.32 -8.34
N THR A 272 -17.26 -4.36 -8.68
CA THR A 272 -17.77 -5.69 -9.00
C THR A 272 -18.68 -6.22 -7.89
N VAL A 273 -19.79 -6.79 -8.32
CA VAL A 273 -20.77 -7.49 -7.48
C VAL A 273 -20.10 -8.72 -6.85
N HIS A 274 -20.58 -9.09 -5.66
CA HIS A 274 -20.09 -10.23 -4.88
C HIS A 274 -20.03 -11.53 -5.72
N PRO A 275 -19.07 -12.44 -5.48
CA PRO A 275 -18.88 -13.74 -6.17
C PRO A 275 -20.05 -14.75 -6.16
N ARG A 276 -21.27 -14.33 -5.81
CA ARG A 276 -22.51 -15.12 -5.88
C ARG A 276 -23.45 -14.65 -7.01
N ASN A 277 -23.08 -13.59 -7.73
CA ASN A 277 -23.80 -13.12 -8.91
C ASN A 277 -22.99 -13.53 -10.14
N ASP A 278 -23.27 -14.73 -10.65
CA ASP A 278 -22.39 -15.48 -11.55
C ASP A 278 -22.35 -14.95 -13.00
N GLU A 279 -23.04 -13.85 -13.32
CA GLU A 279 -23.19 -13.39 -14.71
C GLU A 279 -22.89 -11.90 -14.97
N CYS A 280 -22.08 -11.24 -14.14
CA CYS A 280 -21.74 -9.83 -14.39
C CYS A 280 -20.23 -9.59 -14.55
N PHE A 281 -19.84 -9.47 -15.83
CA PHE A 281 -18.63 -8.83 -16.34
C PHE A 281 -17.30 -9.53 -16.05
N ILE A 282 -17.05 -10.60 -16.79
CA ILE A 282 -15.67 -11.02 -17.09
C ILE A 282 -15.30 -10.41 -18.45
N CYS A 283 -14.27 -9.56 -18.50
CA CYS A 283 -13.65 -9.14 -19.77
C CYS A 283 -13.15 -10.40 -20.52
N ASP A 284 -13.33 -10.50 -21.84
CA ASP A 284 -13.03 -11.71 -22.62
C ASP A 284 -11.63 -12.30 -22.35
N CYS A 285 -10.63 -11.43 -22.13
CA CYS A 285 -9.27 -11.82 -21.75
C CYS A 285 -9.21 -12.51 -20.37
N SER A 286 -9.94 -11.99 -19.37
CA SER A 286 -10.04 -12.59 -18.04
C SER A 286 -10.82 -13.91 -18.03
N LYS A 287 -11.75 -14.08 -18.98
CA LYS A 287 -12.54 -15.31 -19.15
C LYS A 287 -11.66 -16.44 -19.67
N GLN A 288 -10.84 -16.15 -20.67
CA GLN A 288 -9.88 -17.11 -21.22
C GLN A 288 -8.88 -17.61 -20.16
N VAL A 289 -8.38 -16.71 -19.31
CA VAL A 289 -7.49 -17.07 -18.18
C VAL A 289 -8.21 -17.98 -17.19
N TYR A 290 -9.44 -17.63 -16.80
CA TYR A 290 -10.23 -18.45 -15.88
C TYR A 290 -10.52 -19.84 -16.45
N GLU A 291 -10.96 -19.94 -17.70
CA GLU A 291 -11.25 -21.22 -18.37
C GLU A 291 -10.00 -22.10 -18.47
N THR A 292 -8.85 -21.52 -18.82
CA THR A 292 -7.57 -22.27 -18.91
C THR A 292 -7.17 -22.84 -17.54
N LEU A 293 -7.30 -22.04 -16.48
CA LEU A 293 -6.97 -22.46 -15.12
C LEU A 293 -7.94 -23.52 -14.60
N MET A 294 -9.25 -23.34 -14.82
CA MET A 294 -10.25 -24.32 -14.40
C MET A 294 -10.10 -25.62 -15.18
N GLN A 295 -9.79 -25.59 -16.48
CA GLN A 295 -9.47 -26.81 -17.24
C GLN A 295 -8.25 -27.55 -16.70
N ALA A 296 -7.21 -26.82 -16.27
CA ALA A 296 -6.02 -27.45 -15.67
C ALA A 296 -6.33 -28.09 -14.31
N VAL A 297 -7.23 -27.48 -13.52
CA VAL A 297 -7.74 -28.05 -12.26
C VAL A 297 -8.61 -29.27 -12.54
N ASP A 298 -9.58 -29.16 -13.45
CA ASP A 298 -10.54 -30.23 -13.78
C ASP A 298 -9.85 -31.47 -14.38
N ASN A 299 -8.82 -31.26 -15.20
CA ASN A 299 -8.05 -32.34 -15.82
C ASN A 299 -6.92 -32.88 -14.92
N ASN A 300 -6.75 -32.34 -13.70
CA ASN A 300 -5.65 -32.69 -12.79
C ASN A 300 -4.25 -32.66 -13.45
N THR A 301 -4.04 -31.81 -14.45
CA THR A 301 -2.77 -31.74 -15.19
C THR A 301 -1.66 -31.07 -14.38
N GLY A 302 -2.02 -30.37 -13.29
CA GLY A 302 -1.10 -29.54 -12.52
C GLY A 302 -0.57 -28.35 -13.34
N GLY A 303 0.20 -27.47 -12.70
CA GLY A 303 0.85 -26.35 -13.39
C GLY A 303 1.14 -25.14 -12.50
N LEU A 304 2.09 -24.31 -12.92
CA LEU A 304 2.37 -23.01 -12.32
C LEU A 304 1.93 -21.92 -13.31
N PHE A 305 1.00 -21.07 -12.87
CA PHE A 305 0.41 -20.04 -13.71
C PHE A 305 0.69 -18.65 -13.11
N PHE A 306 1.17 -17.74 -13.95
CA PHE A 306 1.45 -16.37 -13.56
C PHE A 306 0.40 -15.44 -14.17
N LEU A 307 -0.34 -14.74 -13.31
CA LEU A 307 -1.31 -13.73 -13.73
C LEU A 307 -0.69 -12.33 -13.60
N ASP A 308 -0.12 -11.83 -14.70
CA ASP A 308 0.39 -10.47 -14.77
C ASP A 308 -0.63 -9.55 -15.47
N ALA A 309 -0.93 -8.40 -14.86
CA ALA A 309 -1.72 -7.36 -15.51
C ALA A 309 -1.52 -5.99 -14.84
N PRO A 310 -1.85 -4.88 -15.53
CA PRO A 310 -1.79 -3.52 -14.99
C PRO A 310 -2.77 -3.22 -13.85
N GLY A 311 -2.48 -2.25 -12.97
CA GLY A 311 -3.42 -1.83 -11.92
C GLY A 311 -4.81 -1.45 -12.49
N GLY A 312 -5.89 -1.98 -11.89
CA GLY A 312 -7.27 -1.68 -12.32
C GLY A 312 -7.92 -2.70 -13.26
N THR A 313 -7.22 -3.74 -13.73
CA THR A 313 -7.78 -4.74 -14.67
C THR A 313 -8.53 -5.91 -14.02
N GLY A 314 -8.91 -5.82 -12.74
CA GLY A 314 -9.69 -6.88 -12.08
C GLY A 314 -8.93 -8.17 -11.74
N LYS A 315 -7.59 -8.16 -11.63
CA LYS A 315 -6.80 -9.33 -11.19
C LYS A 315 -7.27 -9.94 -9.88
N THR A 316 -7.53 -9.10 -8.88
CA THR A 316 -8.03 -9.54 -7.58
C THR A 316 -9.37 -10.24 -7.74
N PHE A 317 -10.22 -9.79 -8.67
CA PHE A 317 -11.49 -10.44 -8.97
C PHE A 317 -11.27 -11.83 -9.57
N VAL A 318 -10.39 -11.99 -10.56
CA VAL A 318 -10.07 -13.31 -11.16
C VAL A 318 -9.52 -14.27 -10.11
N ILE A 319 -8.60 -13.83 -9.26
CA ILE A 319 -8.02 -14.65 -8.18
C ILE A 319 -9.09 -15.05 -7.15
N SER A 320 -9.92 -14.11 -6.72
CA SER A 320 -11.01 -14.39 -5.78
C SER A 320 -12.07 -15.31 -6.38
N LEU A 321 -12.36 -15.19 -7.68
CA LEU A 321 -13.29 -16.06 -8.39
C LEU A 321 -12.78 -17.51 -8.42
N ILE A 322 -11.51 -17.72 -8.77
CA ILE A 322 -10.89 -19.05 -8.78
C ILE A 322 -10.94 -19.68 -7.38
N LEU A 323 -10.53 -18.92 -6.35
CA LEU A 323 -10.56 -19.40 -4.97
C LEU A 323 -11.99 -19.77 -4.53
N ALA A 324 -12.99 -18.96 -4.87
CA ALA A 324 -14.38 -19.22 -4.54
C ALA A 324 -14.93 -20.45 -5.28
N THR A 325 -14.65 -20.61 -6.57
CA THR A 325 -15.09 -21.76 -7.37
C THR A 325 -14.49 -23.08 -6.88
N ILE A 326 -13.20 -23.10 -6.55
CA ILE A 326 -12.56 -24.33 -6.04
C ILE A 326 -13.15 -24.68 -4.67
N ARG A 327 -13.33 -23.69 -3.78
CA ARG A 327 -13.92 -23.93 -2.45
C ARG A 327 -15.39 -24.30 -2.48
N SER A 328 -16.17 -23.80 -3.45
CA SER A 328 -17.58 -24.17 -3.59
C SER A 328 -17.76 -25.62 -4.03
N ARG A 329 -16.76 -26.19 -4.71
CA ARG A 329 -16.67 -27.62 -5.05
C ARG A 329 -16.15 -28.49 -3.89
N CYS A 330 -15.95 -27.91 -2.71
CA CYS A 330 -15.35 -28.53 -1.53
C CYS A 330 -13.87 -28.93 -1.71
N ASP A 331 -13.18 -28.39 -2.71
CA ASP A 331 -11.75 -28.59 -2.91
C ASP A 331 -10.91 -27.58 -2.11
N ILE A 332 -9.66 -27.96 -1.82
CA ILE A 332 -8.76 -27.15 -0.98
C ILE A 332 -8.07 -26.07 -1.83
N ALA A 333 -8.38 -24.80 -1.56
CA ALA A 333 -7.72 -23.65 -2.17
C ALA A 333 -7.08 -22.74 -1.11
N LEU A 334 -5.74 -22.67 -1.11
CA LEU A 334 -4.96 -21.83 -0.20
C LEU A 334 -4.68 -20.46 -0.81
N ALA A 335 -5.14 -19.41 -0.14
CA ALA A 335 -4.91 -18.03 -0.54
C ALA A 335 -3.73 -17.44 0.24
N LEU A 336 -2.56 -17.35 -0.40
CA LEU A 336 -1.33 -16.83 0.22
C LEU A 336 -0.95 -15.46 -0.36
N ALA A 337 -0.63 -14.52 0.51
CA ALA A 337 -0.21 -13.18 0.12
C ALA A 337 1.09 -12.74 0.84
N SER A 338 1.87 -11.88 0.19
CA SER A 338 3.14 -11.38 0.77
C SER A 338 2.96 -10.28 1.83
N SER A 339 1.75 -9.73 2.01
CA SER A 339 1.45 -8.72 3.03
C SER A 339 0.08 -8.95 3.67
N GLY A 340 -0.09 -8.50 4.91
CA GLY A 340 -1.35 -8.60 5.65
C GLY A 340 -2.51 -7.90 4.94
N ILE A 341 -2.28 -6.70 4.40
CA ILE A 341 -3.30 -5.96 3.63
C ILE A 341 -3.70 -6.73 2.36
N ALA A 342 -2.76 -7.41 1.69
CA ALA A 342 -3.11 -8.23 0.53
C ALA A 342 -3.83 -9.52 0.93
N ALA A 343 -3.48 -10.11 2.09
CA ALA A 343 -4.19 -11.25 2.65
C ALA A 343 -5.65 -10.89 2.99
N THR A 344 -5.91 -9.69 3.54
CA THR A 344 -7.29 -9.24 3.84
C THR A 344 -8.15 -9.01 2.60
N LEU A 345 -7.55 -8.90 1.41
CA LEU A 345 -8.30 -8.75 0.16
C LEU A 345 -8.75 -10.09 -0.44
N LEU A 346 -8.27 -11.22 0.10
CA LEU A 346 -8.61 -12.56 -0.34
C LEU A 346 -9.43 -13.25 0.76
N ASP A 347 -10.52 -13.90 0.38
CA ASP A 347 -11.30 -14.66 1.33
C ASP A 347 -10.46 -15.80 1.92
N GLY A 348 -10.44 -15.94 3.25
CA GLY A 348 -9.56 -16.88 3.96
C GLY A 348 -8.04 -16.65 3.71
N GLY A 349 -7.64 -15.46 3.26
CA GLY A 349 -6.26 -15.14 2.93
C GLY A 349 -5.33 -15.14 4.15
N ARG A 350 -4.17 -15.77 4.01
CA ARG A 350 -3.09 -15.73 5.01
C ARG A 350 -1.84 -15.10 4.41
N THR A 351 -1.00 -14.54 5.28
CA THR A 351 0.33 -14.14 4.80
C THR A 351 1.16 -15.40 4.55
N ALA A 352 2.00 -15.38 3.51
CA ALA A 352 2.89 -16.50 3.18
C ALA A 352 3.88 -16.84 4.31
N PHE A 353 4.02 -15.96 5.31
CA PHE A 353 4.86 -16.15 6.49
C PHE A 353 4.09 -16.72 7.70
N CYS A 354 2.77 -16.89 7.57
CA CYS A 354 1.88 -17.46 8.60
C CYS A 354 1.27 -18.81 8.17
N ALA A 355 1.73 -19.37 7.05
CA ALA A 355 1.28 -20.65 6.52
C ALA A 355 2.19 -21.79 6.96
#